data_AF-A0A6B2D9G6-F1
#
_entry.id   AF-A0A6B2D9G6-F1
#
_cell.length_a   1.000
_cell.length_b   1.000
_cell.length_c   1.000
_cell.angle_alpha   90.00
_cell.angle_beta   90.00
_cell.angle_gamma   90.00
#
_symmetry.space_group_name_H-M   'P 1'
#
loop_
_entity.id
_entity.type
_entity.pdbx_description
1 polymer ?
#
loop_
_entity_poly.entity_id
_entity_poly.type
_entity_poly.pdbx_seq_one_letter_code
_entity_poly.pdbx_strand_id
1 'polypeptide(L)'
;MNAWLDKALHDVAADATVLRTVFPGVGRRVGRGPSDVPGWTVDDVARVELLKAAPGAAAEMPDLYRYGDAAEKRAVLRGLSVVDTGDAGLDLVADALRTNDTRLVTAAMGEYAATHLDDAAYRHGVLKCVFMGIPLADIAGLDRRTDEELLRMMRSFAAERTAAGRDVPADLLPLLTEQDA
;
A
#
# COMPACT_ATOMS: atom_id res chain seq x y z
N MET A 1 -11.47 0.34 -21.59
CA MET A 1 -10.75 1.62 -21.42
C MET A 1 -11.57 2.70 -22.13
N ASN A 2 -11.72 3.91 -21.57
CA ASN A 2 -12.53 4.96 -22.19
C ASN A 2 -11.65 6.01 -22.90
N ALA A 3 -12.19 6.70 -23.90
CA ALA A 3 -11.44 7.64 -24.73
C ALA A 3 -10.74 8.77 -23.94
N TRP A 4 -11.24 9.10 -22.75
CA TRP A 4 -10.59 10.05 -21.87
C TRP A 4 -9.30 9.49 -21.27
N LEU A 5 -9.33 8.26 -20.76
CA LEU A 5 -8.15 7.62 -20.17
C LEU A 5 -7.07 7.39 -21.23
N ASP A 6 -7.44 6.99 -22.45
CA ASP A 6 -6.49 6.81 -23.56
C ASP A 6 -5.76 8.12 -23.89
N LYS A 7 -6.48 9.25 -23.93
CA LYS A 7 -5.87 10.57 -24.12
C LYS A 7 -4.98 10.94 -22.94
N ALA A 8 -5.44 10.73 -21.70
CA ALA A 8 -4.67 11.07 -20.51
C ALA A 8 -3.36 10.28 -20.44
N LEU A 9 -3.38 8.99 -20.79
CA LEU A 9 -2.18 8.14 -20.90
C LEU A 9 -1.21 8.69 -21.95
N HIS A 10 -1.70 9.13 -23.11
CA HIS A 10 -0.87 9.75 -24.12
C HIS A 10 -0.24 11.07 -23.65
N ASP A 11 -1.02 11.92 -22.99
CA ASP A 11 -0.54 13.23 -22.50
C ASP A 11 0.53 13.06 -21.42
N VAL A 12 0.32 12.18 -20.43
CA VAL A 12 1.29 11.97 -19.35
C VAL A 12 2.57 11.29 -19.81
N ALA A 13 2.48 10.48 -20.89
CA ALA A 13 3.66 9.90 -21.52
C ALA A 13 4.54 10.96 -22.22
N ALA A 14 3.94 12.06 -22.66
CA ALA A 14 4.66 13.19 -23.24
C ALA A 14 5.17 14.17 -22.16
N ASP A 15 4.43 14.35 -21.08
CA ASP A 15 4.76 15.28 -19.99
C ASP A 15 4.16 14.80 -18.66
N ALA A 16 5.03 14.35 -17.74
CA ALA A 16 4.60 13.87 -16.42
C ALA A 16 3.89 14.94 -15.58
N THR A 17 4.13 16.23 -15.80
CA THR A 17 3.46 17.30 -15.04
C THR A 17 1.95 17.35 -15.28
N VAL A 18 1.48 16.74 -16.38
CA VAL A 18 0.05 16.57 -16.67
C VAL A 18 -0.66 15.78 -15.56
N LEU A 19 0.05 14.86 -14.88
CA LEU A 19 -0.48 14.10 -13.74
C LEU A 19 -1.15 15.00 -12.70
N ARG A 20 -0.59 16.18 -12.42
CA ARG A 20 -1.13 17.17 -11.47
C ARG A 20 -2.59 17.54 -11.76
N THR A 21 -2.98 17.48 -13.03
CA THR A 21 -4.32 17.88 -13.49
C THR A 21 -5.25 16.69 -13.71
N VAL A 22 -4.74 15.59 -14.26
CA VAL A 22 -5.58 14.43 -14.64
C VAL A 22 -5.82 13.48 -13.47
N PHE A 23 -4.82 13.30 -12.58
CA PHE A 23 -4.84 12.32 -11.49
C PHE A 23 -6.00 12.52 -10.51
N PRO A 24 -6.35 13.76 -10.09
CA PRO A 24 -7.52 13.99 -9.22
C PRO A 24 -8.86 13.77 -9.92
N GLY A 25 -8.86 13.83 -11.26
CA GLY A 25 -10.06 13.67 -12.08
C GLY A 25 -10.45 12.22 -12.35
N VAL A 26 -9.55 11.25 -12.16
CA VAL A 26 -9.70 9.86 -12.62
C VAL A 26 -11.00 9.23 -12.14
N GLY A 27 -11.30 9.30 -10.83
CA GLY A 27 -12.51 8.68 -10.28
C GLY A 27 -13.81 9.21 -10.88
N ARG A 28 -13.85 10.49 -11.31
CA ARG A 28 -15.02 11.06 -12.01
C ARG A 28 -15.17 10.57 -13.44
N ARG A 29 -14.10 10.03 -14.03
CA ARG A 29 -14.02 9.63 -15.44
C ARG A 29 -14.21 8.13 -15.61
N VAL A 30 -13.70 7.33 -14.68
CA VAL A 30 -13.72 5.86 -14.79
C VAL A 30 -14.62 5.19 -13.73
N GLY A 31 -15.13 5.94 -12.76
CA GLY A 31 -15.89 5.40 -11.63
C GLY A 31 -15.00 5.04 -10.44
N ARG A 32 -15.61 4.51 -9.38
CA ARG A 32 -14.94 4.12 -8.11
C ARG A 32 -15.34 2.72 -7.64
N GLY A 33 -15.89 1.92 -8.55
CA GLY A 33 -16.32 0.56 -8.25
C GLY A 33 -15.14 -0.42 -8.14
N PRO A 34 -15.41 -1.67 -7.73
CA PRO A 34 -14.41 -2.75 -7.74
C PRO A 34 -13.78 -2.94 -9.13
N SER A 35 -12.50 -3.29 -9.18
CA SER A 35 -11.82 -3.73 -10.40
C SER A 35 -11.59 -5.24 -10.42
N ASP A 36 -11.01 -5.75 -11.51
CA ASP A 36 -10.60 -7.15 -11.64
C ASP A 36 -9.36 -7.49 -10.78
N VAL A 37 -8.69 -6.48 -10.22
CA VAL A 37 -7.59 -6.67 -9.27
C VAL A 37 -8.17 -6.72 -7.86
N PRO A 38 -8.10 -7.85 -7.14
CA PRO A 38 -8.68 -7.97 -5.80
C PRO A 38 -8.21 -6.86 -4.86
N GLY A 39 -9.15 -6.26 -4.14
CA GLY A 39 -8.88 -5.15 -3.21
C GLY A 39 -8.65 -3.79 -3.87
N TRP A 40 -8.70 -3.69 -5.21
CA TRP A 40 -8.52 -2.45 -5.94
C TRP A 40 -9.84 -1.93 -6.52
N THR A 41 -9.94 -0.61 -6.65
CA THR A 41 -11.01 0.05 -7.39
C THR A 41 -10.54 0.39 -8.81
N VAL A 42 -11.49 0.59 -9.73
CA VAL A 42 -11.19 0.94 -11.13
C VAL A 42 -10.38 2.24 -11.25
N ASP A 43 -10.56 3.19 -10.34
CA ASP A 43 -9.77 4.43 -10.31
C ASP A 43 -8.40 4.27 -9.66
N ASP A 44 -8.19 3.26 -8.81
CA ASP A 44 -6.84 2.90 -8.38
C ASP A 44 -6.03 2.36 -9.58
N VAL A 45 -6.61 1.42 -10.33
CA VAL A 45 -5.96 0.82 -11.51
C VAL A 45 -5.63 1.90 -12.54
N ALA A 46 -6.61 2.75 -12.90
CA ALA A 46 -6.40 3.80 -13.88
C ALA A 46 -5.34 4.84 -13.43
N ARG A 47 -5.27 5.18 -12.14
CA ARG A 47 -4.23 6.07 -11.61
C ARG A 47 -2.84 5.44 -11.67
N VAL A 48 -2.72 4.15 -11.35
CA VAL A 48 -1.44 3.44 -11.44
C VAL A 48 -0.99 3.31 -12.89
N GLU A 49 -1.90 3.08 -13.84
CA GLU A 49 -1.56 3.10 -15.27
C GLU A 49 -1.07 4.48 -15.74
N LEU A 50 -1.65 5.59 -15.24
CA LEU A 50 -1.14 6.94 -15.52
C LEU A 50 0.27 7.15 -14.96
N LEU A 51 0.55 6.69 -13.74
CA LEU A 51 1.89 6.77 -13.14
C LEU A 51 2.90 5.96 -13.94
N LYS A 52 2.55 4.75 -14.34
CA LYS A 52 3.39 3.86 -15.15
C LYS A 52 3.68 4.41 -16.54
N ALA A 53 2.71 5.10 -17.14
CA ALA A 53 2.84 5.66 -18.48
C ALA A 53 3.71 6.93 -18.54
N ALA A 54 3.98 7.60 -17.42
CA ALA A 54 4.61 8.92 -17.38
C ALA A 54 6.12 8.85 -17.04
N PRO A 55 7.03 9.08 -18.00
CA PRO A 55 8.45 9.21 -17.72
C PRO A 55 8.69 10.44 -16.84
N GLY A 56 9.05 10.21 -15.57
CA GLY A 56 9.18 11.28 -14.56
C GLY A 56 8.09 11.28 -13.49
N ALA A 57 7.17 10.31 -13.49
CA ALA A 57 6.15 10.16 -12.44
C ALA A 57 6.72 10.22 -11.02
N ALA A 58 7.91 9.64 -10.80
CA ALA A 58 8.58 9.64 -9.50
C ALA A 58 8.75 11.05 -8.90
N ALA A 59 9.02 12.07 -9.74
CA ALA A 59 9.15 13.46 -9.27
C ALA A 59 7.81 14.09 -8.86
N GLU A 60 6.70 13.57 -9.39
CA GLU A 60 5.34 14.09 -9.17
C GLU A 60 4.64 13.40 -7.99
N MET A 61 4.98 12.13 -7.73
CA MET A 61 4.36 11.31 -6.69
C MET A 61 4.33 11.94 -5.29
N PRO A 62 5.39 12.60 -4.78
CA PRO A 62 5.36 13.24 -3.47
C PRO A 62 4.25 14.30 -3.33
N ASP A 63 4.07 15.14 -4.34
CA ASP A 63 3.04 16.18 -4.33
C ASP A 63 1.64 15.60 -4.55
N LEU A 64 1.50 14.63 -5.45
CA LEU A 64 0.24 13.89 -5.65
C LEU A 64 -0.21 13.20 -4.35
N TYR A 65 0.73 12.63 -3.60
CA TYR A 65 0.46 12.06 -2.28
C TYR A 65 0.12 13.16 -1.28
N ARG A 66 0.97 14.17 -1.12
CA ARG A 66 0.83 15.19 -0.07
C ARG A 66 -0.52 15.94 -0.15
N TYR A 67 -0.93 16.31 -1.35
CA TYR A 67 -2.12 17.13 -1.58
C TYR A 67 -3.36 16.32 -2.00
N GLY A 68 -3.20 15.02 -2.24
CA GLY A 68 -4.29 14.16 -2.68
C GLY A 68 -5.25 13.75 -1.56
N ASP A 69 -6.47 13.38 -1.97
CA ASP A 69 -7.43 12.71 -1.10
C ASP A 69 -7.00 11.27 -0.76
N ALA A 70 -7.77 10.58 0.08
CA ALA A 70 -7.43 9.21 0.51
C ALA A 70 -7.38 8.19 -0.65
N ALA A 71 -8.16 8.38 -1.72
CA ALA A 71 -8.11 7.50 -2.89
C ALA A 71 -6.88 7.80 -3.76
N GLU A 72 -6.54 9.08 -3.91
CA GLU A 72 -5.35 9.52 -4.64
C GLU A 72 -4.07 9.06 -3.94
N LYS A 73 -3.96 9.28 -2.62
CA LYS A 73 -2.84 8.77 -1.79
C LYS A 73 -2.68 7.26 -1.91
N ARG A 74 -3.79 6.52 -1.81
CA ARG A 74 -3.78 5.05 -1.95
C ARG A 74 -3.22 4.62 -3.30
N ALA A 75 -3.62 5.29 -4.38
CA ALA A 75 -3.12 4.99 -5.72
C ALA A 75 -1.63 5.33 -5.87
N VAL A 76 -1.14 6.41 -5.27
CA VAL A 76 0.29 6.72 -5.24
C VAL A 76 1.08 5.64 -4.52
N LEU A 77 0.64 5.21 -3.33
CA LEU A 77 1.29 4.13 -2.57
C LEU A 77 1.36 2.83 -3.37
N ARG A 78 0.27 2.47 -4.06
CA ARG A 78 0.24 1.33 -4.98
C ARG A 78 1.19 1.48 -6.17
N GLY A 79 1.31 2.71 -6.69
CA GLY A 79 2.21 3.07 -7.77
C GLY A 79 3.70 2.85 -7.45
N LEU A 80 4.09 2.84 -6.17
CA LEU A 80 5.47 2.57 -5.75
C LEU A 80 6.00 1.19 -6.19
N SER A 81 5.10 0.25 -6.51
CA SER A 81 5.48 -1.08 -7.02
C SER A 81 5.83 -1.10 -8.51
N VAL A 82 5.47 -0.06 -9.27
CA VAL A 82 5.63 0.00 -10.74
C VAL A 82 6.38 1.25 -11.22
N VAL A 83 6.61 2.22 -10.34
CA VAL A 83 7.43 3.40 -10.60
C VAL A 83 8.67 3.33 -9.70
N ASP A 84 9.85 3.42 -10.31
CA ASP A 84 11.10 3.54 -9.56
C ASP A 84 11.21 4.92 -8.92
N THR A 85 10.91 5.00 -7.63
CA THR A 85 11.04 6.22 -6.83
C THR A 85 12.35 6.28 -6.05
N GLY A 86 13.20 5.24 -6.12
CA GLY A 86 14.29 5.04 -5.17
C GLY A 86 13.82 5.21 -3.72
N ASP A 87 14.66 5.79 -2.87
CA ASP A 87 14.36 6.02 -1.45
C ASP A 87 13.26 7.07 -1.18
N ALA A 88 12.87 7.89 -2.17
CA ALA A 88 11.86 8.92 -1.96
C ALA A 88 10.48 8.33 -1.59
N GLY A 89 10.21 7.08 -1.96
CA GLY A 89 9.00 6.37 -1.55
C GLY A 89 8.93 6.02 -0.06
N LEU A 90 10.07 5.98 0.65
CA LEU A 90 10.13 5.67 2.08
C LEU A 90 9.36 6.69 2.91
N ASP A 91 9.46 7.98 2.58
CA ASP A 91 8.75 9.04 3.29
C ASP A 91 7.22 8.91 3.13
N LEU A 92 6.75 8.46 1.96
CA LEU A 92 5.33 8.25 1.68
C LEU A 92 4.81 7.04 2.47
N VAL A 93 5.57 5.94 2.50
CA VAL A 93 5.25 4.76 3.31
C VAL A 93 5.24 5.13 4.79
N ALA A 94 6.25 5.85 5.27
CA ALA A 94 6.34 6.25 6.68
C ALA A 94 5.19 7.18 7.11
N ASP A 95 4.74 8.09 6.24
CA ASP A 95 3.56 8.92 6.50
C ASP A 95 2.27 8.08 6.53
N ALA A 96 2.08 7.20 5.54
CA ALA A 96 0.90 6.33 5.48
C ALA A 96 0.80 5.43 6.72
N LEU A 97 1.93 4.88 7.18
CA LEU A 97 2.04 4.09 8.40
C LEU A 97 1.82 4.90 9.70
N ARG A 98 1.74 6.23 9.66
CA ARG A 98 1.31 7.05 10.81
C ARG A 98 -0.21 7.26 10.87
N THR A 99 -0.93 6.98 9.79
CA THR A 99 -2.39 7.14 9.72
C THR A 99 -3.13 5.95 10.36
N ASN A 100 -4.44 6.10 10.62
CA ASN A 100 -5.33 4.99 11.00
C ASN A 100 -6.30 4.60 9.86
N ASP A 101 -6.04 5.03 8.62
CA ASP A 101 -6.82 4.58 7.46
C ASP A 101 -6.28 3.22 7.00
N THR A 102 -7.06 2.16 7.26
CA THR A 102 -6.68 0.79 6.88
C THR A 102 -6.33 0.68 5.41
N ARG A 103 -7.01 1.41 4.53
CA ARG A 103 -6.77 1.34 3.07
C ARG A 103 -5.43 1.94 2.69
N LEU A 104 -4.97 2.99 3.38
CA LEU A 104 -3.65 3.58 3.16
C LEU A 104 -2.55 2.70 3.76
N VAL A 105 -2.76 2.19 4.97
CA VAL A 105 -1.79 1.30 5.63
C VAL A 105 -1.60 0.01 4.81
N THR A 106 -2.68 -0.62 4.33
CA THR A 106 -2.60 -1.79 3.45
C THR A 106 -1.85 -1.46 2.15
N ALA A 107 -2.14 -0.32 1.51
CA ALA A 107 -1.43 0.07 0.29
C ALA A 107 0.05 0.38 0.52
N ALA A 108 0.41 0.93 1.69
CA ALA A 108 1.78 1.22 2.06
C ALA A 108 2.60 -0.05 2.33
N MET A 109 1.99 -1.09 2.91
CA MET A 109 2.61 -2.39 3.17
C MET A 109 2.66 -3.30 1.92
N GLY A 110 2.81 -2.71 0.73
CA GLY A 110 3.02 -3.41 -0.53
C GLY A 110 4.50 -3.76 -0.82
N GLU A 111 4.79 -4.26 -2.03
CA GLU A 111 6.11 -4.80 -2.39
C GLU A 111 7.25 -3.78 -2.24
N TYR A 112 6.97 -2.50 -2.46
CA TYR A 112 7.94 -1.43 -2.23
C TYR A 112 8.41 -1.42 -0.76
N ALA A 113 7.49 -1.47 0.21
CA ALA A 113 7.84 -1.51 1.62
C ALA A 113 8.55 -2.82 2.00
N ALA A 114 8.13 -3.95 1.43
CA ALA A 114 8.81 -5.23 1.63
C ALA A 114 10.27 -5.18 1.17
N THR A 115 10.55 -4.46 0.08
CA THR A 115 11.90 -4.33 -0.50
C THR A 115 12.77 -3.29 0.21
N HIS A 116 12.20 -2.13 0.58
CA HIS A 116 12.98 -0.96 0.99
C HIS A 116 12.96 -0.66 2.49
N LEU A 117 11.94 -1.10 3.24
CA LEU A 117 11.95 -0.89 4.69
C LEU A 117 13.05 -1.74 5.34
N ASP A 118 13.78 -1.15 6.28
CA ASP A 118 14.61 -1.93 7.21
C ASP A 118 13.74 -2.90 8.03
N ASP A 119 14.37 -3.90 8.65
CA ASP A 119 13.62 -4.94 9.35
C ASP A 119 12.81 -4.39 10.53
N ALA A 120 13.30 -3.37 11.24
CA ALA A 120 12.59 -2.82 12.37
C ALA A 120 11.31 -2.07 11.93
N ALA A 121 11.41 -1.27 10.88
CA ALA A 121 10.29 -0.55 10.29
C ALA A 121 9.26 -1.51 9.68
N TYR A 122 9.73 -2.55 8.97
CA TYR A 122 8.84 -3.57 8.42
C TYR A 122 8.08 -4.32 9.52
N ARG A 123 8.76 -4.80 10.57
CA ARG A 123 8.11 -5.49 11.71
C ARG A 123 7.05 -4.62 12.39
N HIS A 124 7.35 -3.34 12.64
CA HIS A 124 6.38 -2.41 13.21
C HIS A 124 5.20 -2.14 12.27
N GLY A 125 5.44 -2.06 10.96
CA GLY A 125 4.38 -1.96 9.95
C GLY A 125 3.45 -3.18 9.96
N VAL A 126 4.01 -4.39 10.04
CA VAL A 126 3.25 -5.64 10.16
C VAL A 126 2.41 -5.65 11.44
N LEU A 127 3.00 -5.33 12.59
CA LEU A 127 2.24 -5.28 13.84
C LEU A 127 1.11 -4.27 13.78
N LYS A 128 1.35 -3.10 13.21
CA LYS A 128 0.30 -2.10 13.01
C LYS A 128 -0.85 -2.67 12.18
N CYS A 129 -0.56 -3.41 11.11
CA CYS A 129 -1.59 -4.09 10.32
C CYS A 129 -2.41 -5.05 11.17
N VAL A 130 -1.74 -5.89 11.98
CA VAL A 130 -2.41 -6.82 12.92
C VAL A 130 -3.30 -6.06 13.90
N PHE A 131 -2.80 -4.98 14.51
CA PHE A 131 -3.59 -4.15 15.43
C PHE A 131 -4.82 -3.52 14.78
N MET A 132 -4.72 -3.17 13.50
CA MET A 132 -5.81 -2.57 12.72
C MET A 132 -6.76 -3.60 12.10
N GLY A 133 -6.48 -4.89 12.25
CA GLY A 133 -7.28 -5.97 11.64
C GLY A 133 -7.13 -6.04 10.12
N ILE A 134 -6.01 -5.59 9.57
CA ILE A 134 -5.67 -5.77 8.16
C ILE A 134 -5.25 -7.23 7.96
N PRO A 135 -5.85 -7.96 6.97
CA PRO A 135 -5.47 -9.35 6.70
C PRO A 135 -3.97 -9.49 6.42
N LEU A 136 -3.33 -10.48 7.04
CA LEU A 136 -1.90 -10.74 6.82
C LEU A 136 -1.58 -11.09 5.37
N ALA A 137 -2.54 -11.69 4.65
CA ALA A 137 -2.41 -12.00 3.22
C ALA A 137 -2.27 -10.75 2.33
N ASP A 138 -2.66 -9.57 2.82
CA ASP A 138 -2.53 -8.30 2.08
C ASP A 138 -1.16 -7.63 2.29
N ILE A 139 -0.31 -8.17 3.18
CA ILE A 139 1.02 -7.64 3.48
C ILE A 139 2.05 -8.31 2.56
N ALA A 140 2.71 -7.51 1.72
CA ALA A 140 3.71 -8.04 0.80
C ALA A 140 4.97 -8.52 1.54
N GLY A 141 5.49 -9.68 1.14
CA GLY A 141 6.76 -10.23 1.61
C GLY A 141 6.75 -10.78 3.02
N LEU A 142 5.57 -10.99 3.63
CA LEU A 142 5.47 -11.50 5.00
C LEU A 142 6.14 -12.88 5.12
N ASP A 143 5.95 -13.76 4.14
CA ASP A 143 6.60 -15.07 4.04
C ASP A 143 8.14 -14.97 3.99
N ARG A 144 8.66 -14.00 3.23
CA ARG A 144 10.10 -13.80 3.01
C ARG A 144 10.80 -13.09 4.17
N ARG A 145 10.05 -12.28 4.93
CA ARG A 145 10.58 -11.38 5.98
C ARG A 145 10.14 -11.74 7.39
N THR A 146 9.41 -12.84 7.55
CA THR A 146 9.11 -13.37 8.89
C THR A 146 10.39 -13.90 9.51
N ASP A 147 10.73 -13.35 10.67
CA ASP A 147 11.86 -13.76 11.49
C ASP A 147 11.45 -13.98 12.94
N GLU A 148 12.40 -14.46 13.76
CA GLU A 148 12.14 -14.80 15.16
C GLU A 148 11.64 -13.60 15.97
N GLU A 149 12.10 -12.39 15.65
CA GLU A 149 11.70 -11.18 16.36
C GLU A 149 10.27 -10.79 16.01
N LEU A 150 9.88 -10.86 14.73
CA LEU A 150 8.50 -10.65 14.31
C LEU A 150 7.56 -11.65 14.98
N LEU A 151 7.93 -12.94 14.98
CA LEU A 151 7.15 -13.99 15.63
C LEU A 151 7.04 -13.77 17.14
N ARG A 152 8.13 -13.35 17.81
CA ARG A 152 8.12 -13.01 19.23
C ARG A 152 7.15 -11.85 19.53
N MET A 153 7.16 -10.81 18.69
CA MET A 153 6.24 -9.69 18.83
C MET A 153 4.78 -10.11 18.60
N MET A 154 4.52 -10.92 17.58
CA MET A 154 3.18 -11.46 17.28
C MET A 154 2.64 -12.35 18.41
N ARG A 155 3.49 -13.20 19.00
CA ARG A 155 3.15 -13.99 20.20
C ARG A 155 2.81 -13.11 21.39
N SER A 156 3.58 -12.03 21.61
CA SER A 156 3.33 -11.08 22.69
C SER A 156 1.96 -10.40 22.51
N PHE A 157 1.64 -9.97 21.29
CA PHE A 157 0.32 -9.45 20.95
C PHE A 157 -0.81 -10.46 21.20
N ALA A 158 -0.64 -11.72 20.78
CA ALA A 158 -1.65 -12.76 20.98
C ALA A 158 -1.88 -13.07 22.48
N ALA A 159 -0.81 -13.09 23.28
CA ALA A 159 -0.89 -13.25 24.73
C ALA A 159 -1.62 -12.08 25.39
N GLU A 160 -1.32 -10.83 25.01
CA GLU A 160 -2.02 -9.64 25.51
C GLU A 160 -3.52 -9.63 25.15
N ARG A 161 -3.88 -10.08 23.94
CA ARG A 161 -5.28 -10.24 23.53
C ARG A 161 -6.00 -11.26 24.41
N THR A 162 -5.40 -12.44 24.56
CA THR A 162 -5.94 -13.56 25.35
C THR A 162 -6.11 -13.18 26.81
N ALA A 163 -5.10 -12.54 27.42
CA ALA A 163 -5.15 -12.08 28.81
C ALA A 163 -6.26 -11.03 29.04
N ALA A 164 -6.57 -10.24 28.00
CA ALA A 164 -7.68 -9.28 28.02
C ALA A 164 -9.04 -9.90 27.67
N GLY A 165 -9.13 -11.22 27.48
CA GLY A 165 -10.36 -11.92 27.10
C GLY A 165 -10.85 -11.58 25.68
N ARG A 166 -9.93 -11.19 24.78
CA ARG A 166 -10.24 -10.81 23.41
C ARG A 166 -9.68 -11.83 22.43
N ASP A 167 -10.40 -12.11 21.34
CA ASP A 167 -9.97 -13.08 20.34
C ASP A 167 -8.66 -12.70 19.65
N VAL A 168 -7.83 -13.70 19.34
CA VAL A 168 -6.64 -13.57 18.51
C VAL A 168 -7.08 -13.65 17.02
N PRO A 169 -6.57 -12.80 16.13
CA PRO A 169 -6.87 -12.88 14.69
C PRO A 169 -6.58 -14.28 14.14
N ALA A 170 -7.53 -14.84 13.37
CA ALA A 170 -7.45 -16.23 12.91
C ALA A 170 -6.30 -16.46 11.93
N ASP A 171 -5.97 -15.48 11.11
CA ASP A 171 -4.84 -15.51 10.17
C ASP A 171 -3.47 -15.38 10.85
N LEU A 172 -3.43 -15.01 12.13
CA LEU A 172 -2.21 -15.02 12.93
C LEU A 172 -1.87 -16.42 13.45
N LEU A 173 -2.88 -17.25 13.74
CA LEU A 173 -2.69 -18.54 14.41
C LEU A 173 -1.72 -19.49 13.67
N PRO A 174 -1.77 -19.65 12.33
CA PRO A 174 -0.83 -20.51 11.61
C PRO A 174 0.64 -20.12 11.85
N LEU A 175 0.94 -18.82 11.86
CA LEU A 175 2.29 -18.30 12.10
C LEU A 175 2.79 -18.56 13.52
N LEU A 176 1.88 -18.71 14.48
CA LEU A 176 2.23 -18.95 15.89
C LEU A 176 2.43 -20.44 16.20
N THR A 177 1.88 -21.34 15.38
CA THR A 177 1.93 -22.80 15.60
C THR A 177 3.14 -23.50 14.99
N GLU A 178 3.89 -22.84 14.10
CA GLU A 178 5.02 -23.44 13.34
C GLU A 178 6.31 -23.67 14.16
N GLN A 179 6.26 -23.76 15.49
CA GLN A 179 7.46 -24.03 16.33
C GLN A 179 7.36 -25.25 17.26
N ASP A 180 6.41 -26.16 17.02
CA ASP A 180 6.39 -27.49 17.67
C ASP A 180 6.78 -28.66 16.71
N ALA A 181 7.44 -28.37 15.59
CA ALA A 181 7.89 -29.37 14.60
C ALA A 181 9.41 -29.37 14.38
#